data_AF-A0A817AX24-F1
#
_entry.id   AF-A0A817AX24-F1
#
_cell.length_a   1.000
_cell.length_b   1.000
_cell.length_c   1.000
_cell.angle_alpha   90.00
_cell.angle_beta   90.00
_cell.angle_gamma   90.00
#
_symmetry.space_group_name_H-M   'P 1'
#
loop_
_entity.id
_entity.type
_entity.pdbx_description
1 polymer ?
#
loop_
_entity_poly.entity_id
_entity_poly.type
_entity_poly.pdbx_seq_one_letter_code
_entity_poly.pdbx_strand_id
1 'polypeptide(L)'
;MRREVEIQEVDWTTFPKPSEEMHSRWLLQHSPKPKKKTVRKQTCAWTLAFIGIGVVIAFSMTIRALTHRHYYQQQAREAYNIALHTGLKFFNSRRSGRLPDENNITWRGDSCIRDMKYPGSNHQNLFGGYYDGGDAIKSSFKISFAMTMLSWSTFDSSAADTIHDMVSQELNVTAGCALRA
;
A
#
# COMPACT_ATOMS: atom_id res chain seq x y z
N MET A 1 -118.65 14.30 3.86
CA MET A 1 -118.00 13.32 4.75
C MET A 1 -116.72 13.94 5.29
N ARG A 2 -116.74 14.46 6.53
CA ARG A 2 -115.62 15.09 7.21
C ARG A 2 -115.04 14.04 8.17
N ARG A 3 -113.76 13.65 8.01
CA ARG A 3 -113.04 12.88 9.04
C ARG A 3 -112.38 13.88 9.98
N GLU A 4 -112.77 13.85 11.23
CA GLU A 4 -112.07 14.51 12.34
C GLU A 4 -110.77 13.72 12.58
N VAL A 5 -109.62 14.42 12.61
CA VAL A 5 -108.34 13.85 13.05
C VAL A 5 -108.07 14.44 14.42
N GLU A 6 -108.16 13.61 15.45
CA GLU A 6 -107.90 13.96 16.84
C GLU A 6 -106.37 14.07 17.05
N ILE A 7 -105.89 15.28 17.33
CA ILE A 7 -104.48 15.55 17.61
C ILE A 7 -104.28 15.35 19.12
N GLN A 8 -103.55 14.30 19.49
CA GLN A 8 -103.22 13.99 20.87
C GLN A 8 -102.16 14.99 21.38
N GLU A 9 -102.52 15.80 22.38
CA GLU A 9 -101.59 16.72 23.04
C GLU A 9 -100.52 15.92 23.79
N VAL A 10 -99.26 16.08 23.38
CA VAL A 10 -98.11 15.50 24.06
C VAL A 10 -97.86 16.30 25.34
N ASP A 11 -97.98 15.64 26.50
CA ASP A 11 -97.71 16.24 27.79
C ASP A 11 -96.21 16.39 28.01
N TRP A 12 -95.72 17.61 27.77
CA TRP A 12 -94.32 17.99 27.90
C TRP A 12 -93.82 18.08 29.35
N THR A 13 -94.69 17.87 30.36
CA THR A 13 -94.31 18.03 31.78
C THR A 13 -93.72 16.77 32.41
N THR A 14 -93.74 15.63 31.70
CA THR A 14 -93.27 14.33 32.22
C THR A 14 -91.83 13.99 31.84
N PHE A 15 -91.02 14.95 31.34
CA PHE A 15 -89.61 14.66 31.09
C PHE A 15 -88.88 14.33 32.41
N PRO A 16 -88.24 13.15 32.52
CA PRO A 16 -87.49 12.80 33.71
C PRO A 16 -86.32 13.78 33.86
N LYS A 17 -86.22 14.43 35.03
CA LYS A 17 -85.04 15.26 35.36
C LYS A 17 -83.79 14.37 35.26
N PRO A 18 -82.73 14.82 34.57
CA PRO A 18 -81.50 14.05 34.46
C PRO A 18 -80.95 13.77 35.86
N SER A 19 -80.59 12.51 36.13
CA SER A 19 -80.07 12.12 37.43
C SER A 19 -78.70 12.77 37.69
N GLU A 20 -78.44 13.18 38.93
CA GLU A 20 -77.17 13.77 39.38
C GLU A 20 -75.95 12.84 39.09
N GLU A 21 -76.20 11.55 38.88
CA GLU A 21 -75.20 10.59 38.41
C GLU A 21 -74.67 10.90 37.00
N MET A 22 -75.50 11.43 36.10
CA MET A 22 -75.06 11.84 34.75
C MET A 22 -74.12 13.04 34.82
N HIS A 23 -74.35 13.97 35.75
CA HIS A 23 -73.45 15.11 35.96
C HIS A 23 -72.13 14.68 36.64
N SER A 24 -72.21 13.71 37.56
CA SER A 24 -71.04 13.14 38.26
C SER A 24 -70.12 12.32 37.34
N ARG A 25 -70.67 11.72 36.28
CA ARG A 25 -69.88 11.00 35.26
C ARG A 25 -68.96 11.91 34.46
N TRP A 26 -69.36 13.15 34.22
CA TRP A 26 -68.51 14.12 33.52
C TRP A 26 -67.38 14.65 34.41
N LEU A 27 -67.64 14.75 35.73
CA LEU A 27 -66.69 15.22 36.74
C LEU A 27 -65.62 14.17 37.12
N LEU A 28 -65.92 12.87 36.96
CA LEU A 28 -64.96 11.77 37.20
C LEU A 28 -64.27 11.28 35.92
N GLN A 29 -64.26 12.07 34.85
CA GLN A 29 -63.45 11.75 33.69
C GLN A 29 -61.97 12.02 34.03
N HIS A 30 -61.23 10.97 34.40
CA HIS A 30 -59.77 11.04 34.44
C HIS A 30 -59.27 11.41 33.04
N SER A 31 -58.87 12.67 32.86
CA SER A 31 -58.20 13.12 31.64
C SER A 31 -56.95 12.26 31.44
N PRO A 32 -56.84 11.46 30.36
CA PRO A 32 -55.63 10.70 30.13
C PRO A 32 -54.49 11.69 29.93
N LYS A 33 -53.53 11.71 30.86
CA LYS A 33 -52.34 12.56 30.76
C LYS A 33 -51.67 12.28 29.41
N PRO A 34 -51.32 13.31 28.61
CA PRO A 34 -50.65 13.08 27.34
C PRO A 34 -49.32 12.37 27.63
N LYS A 35 -49.20 11.11 27.20
CA LYS A 35 -47.93 10.39 27.28
C LYS A 35 -46.91 11.22 26.51
N LYS A 36 -45.93 11.80 27.23
CA LYS A 36 -44.83 12.55 26.62
C LYS A 36 -44.23 11.67 25.53
N LYS A 37 -44.16 12.20 24.29
CA LYS A 37 -43.70 11.51 23.09
C LYS A 37 -42.20 11.18 23.20
N THR A 38 -41.83 10.23 24.05
CA THR A 38 -40.44 9.75 24.26
C THR A 38 -39.97 8.88 23.09
N VAL A 39 -40.91 8.30 22.34
CA VAL A 39 -40.67 7.40 21.20
C VAL A 39 -39.93 8.09 20.04
N ARG A 40 -40.14 9.39 19.81
CA ARG A 40 -39.45 10.16 18.74
C ARG A 40 -38.01 10.56 19.08
N LYS A 41 -37.66 10.59 20.37
CA LYS A 41 -36.28 10.87 20.83
C LYS A 41 -35.42 9.62 20.79
N GLN A 42 -35.98 8.46 21.13
CA GLN A 42 -35.28 7.18 21.09
C GLN A 42 -34.91 6.77 19.67
N THR A 43 -35.81 6.86 18.69
CA THR A 43 -35.48 6.51 17.30
C THR A 43 -34.40 7.40 16.69
N CYS A 44 -34.39 8.70 16.99
CA CYS A 44 -33.37 9.64 16.50
C CYS A 44 -31.98 9.37 17.12
N ALA A 45 -31.94 9.00 18.40
CA ALA A 45 -30.70 8.63 19.09
C ALA A 45 -30.09 7.34 18.51
N TRP A 46 -30.92 6.34 18.22
CA TRP A 46 -30.47 5.10 17.58
C TRP A 46 -29.96 5.33 16.15
N THR A 47 -30.61 6.19 15.35
CA THR A 47 -30.12 6.52 14.00
C THR A 47 -28.77 7.23 14.01
N LEU A 48 -28.55 8.15 14.96
CA LEU A 48 -27.26 8.84 15.10
C LEU A 48 -26.14 7.89 15.56
N ALA A 49 -26.46 6.92 16.43
CA ALA A 49 -25.51 5.89 16.84
C ALA A 49 -25.09 4.99 15.67
N PHE A 50 -26.02 4.56 14.82
CA PHE A 50 -25.69 3.76 13.63
C PHE A 50 -24.86 4.53 12.60
N ILE A 51 -25.14 5.82 12.41
CA ILE A 51 -24.31 6.70 11.55
C ILE A 51 -22.91 6.81 12.12
N GLY A 52 -22.77 7.04 13.43
CA GLY A 52 -21.46 7.10 14.11
C GLY A 52 -20.67 5.80 13.95
N ILE A 53 -21.30 4.64 14.15
CA ILE A 53 -20.66 3.33 13.95
C ILE A 53 -20.25 3.14 12.48
N GLY A 54 -21.10 3.53 11.53
CA GLY A 54 -20.79 3.48 10.10
C GLY A 54 -19.56 4.33 9.73
N VAL A 55 -19.44 5.53 10.31
CA VAL A 55 -18.26 6.40 10.11
C VAL A 55 -17.00 5.75 10.71
N VAL A 56 -17.08 5.15 11.90
CA VAL A 56 -15.94 4.47 12.53
C VAL A 56 -15.50 3.26 11.71
N ILE A 57 -16.44 2.46 11.19
CA ILE A 57 -16.12 1.32 10.33
C ILE A 57 -15.48 1.80 9.03
N ALA A 58 -16.06 2.79 8.36
CA ALA A 58 -15.50 3.36 7.13
C ALA A 58 -14.10 3.94 7.36
N PHE A 59 -13.88 4.64 8.47
CA PHE A 59 -12.59 5.19 8.86
C PHE A 59 -11.56 4.09 9.17
N SER A 60 -11.97 3.00 9.83
CA SER A 60 -11.09 1.85 10.05
C SER A 60 -10.73 1.12 8.76
N MET A 61 -11.65 1.06 7.79
CA MET A 61 -11.42 0.44 6.49
C MET A 61 -10.50 1.30 5.61
N THR A 62 -10.65 2.62 5.63
CA THR A 62 -9.73 3.53 4.90
C THR A 62 -8.33 3.50 5.48
N ILE A 63 -8.18 3.48 6.82
CA ILE A 63 -6.86 3.31 7.46
C ILE A 63 -6.24 1.97 7.07
N ARG A 64 -7.01 0.87 7.09
CA ARG A 64 -6.52 -0.45 6.65
C ARG A 64 -6.12 -0.46 5.17
N ALA A 65 -6.88 0.19 4.29
CA ALA A 65 -6.57 0.28 2.87
C ALA A 65 -5.29 1.11 2.62
N LEU A 66 -5.12 2.22 3.32
CA LEU A 66 -3.92 3.06 3.25
C LEU A 66 -2.70 2.31 3.77
N THR A 67 -2.80 1.69 4.95
CA THR A 67 -1.70 0.91 5.55
C THR A 67 -1.32 -0.30 4.71
N HIS A 68 -2.29 -1.03 4.14
CA HIS A 68 -2.02 -2.14 3.24
C HIS A 68 -1.29 -1.69 1.97
N ARG A 69 -1.66 -0.53 1.41
CA ARG A 69 -0.98 0.03 0.23
C ARG A 69 0.47 0.42 0.54
N HIS A 70 0.72 1.04 1.70
CA HIS A 70 2.08 1.37 2.13
C HIS A 70 2.92 0.12 2.39
N TYR A 71 2.35 -0.89 3.07
CA TYR A 71 3.03 -2.15 3.32
C TYR A 71 3.43 -2.86 2.02
N TYR A 72 2.52 -2.95 1.04
CA TYR A 72 2.81 -3.59 -0.25
C TYR A 72 3.88 -2.82 -1.05
N GLN A 73 3.81 -1.49 -1.06
CA GLN A 73 4.83 -0.65 -1.69
C GLN A 73 6.21 -0.83 -1.04
N GLN A 74 6.24 -0.95 0.28
CA GLN A 74 7.47 -1.13 1.04
C GLN A 74 8.08 -2.52 0.79
N GLN A 75 7.25 -3.57 0.77
CA GLN A 75 7.68 -4.92 0.44
C GLN A 75 8.26 -5.03 -0.99
N ALA A 76 7.64 -4.33 -1.96
CA ALA A 76 8.16 -4.30 -3.33
C ALA A 76 9.53 -3.60 -3.41
N ARG A 77 9.71 -2.51 -2.66
CA ARG A 77 11.00 -1.79 -2.59
C ARG A 77 12.10 -2.62 -1.92
N GLU A 78 11.76 -3.33 -0.85
CA GLU A 78 12.71 -4.23 -0.16
C GLU A 78 13.11 -5.39 -1.07
N ALA A 79 12.15 -6.03 -1.74
CA ALA A 79 12.43 -7.09 -2.70
C ALA A 79 13.33 -6.60 -3.86
N TYR A 80 13.08 -5.39 -4.37
CA TYR A 80 13.93 -4.76 -5.38
C TYR A 80 15.35 -4.53 -4.88
N ASN A 81 15.53 -3.97 -3.68
CA ASN A 81 16.84 -3.74 -3.08
C ASN A 81 17.61 -5.07 -2.93
N ILE A 82 16.95 -6.12 -2.45
CA ILE A 82 17.55 -7.46 -2.31
C ILE A 82 17.98 -8.01 -3.68
N ALA A 83 17.12 -7.90 -4.69
CA ALA A 83 17.43 -8.34 -6.05
C ALA A 83 18.62 -7.57 -6.64
N LEU A 84 18.65 -6.25 -6.45
CA LEU A 84 19.74 -5.39 -6.89
C LEU A 84 21.07 -5.76 -6.24
N HIS A 85 21.11 -5.87 -4.90
CA HIS A 85 22.32 -6.27 -4.19
C HIS A 85 22.78 -7.68 -4.58
N THR A 86 21.85 -8.60 -4.85
CA THR A 86 22.18 -9.95 -5.33
C THR A 86 22.77 -9.91 -6.74
N GLY A 87 22.22 -9.08 -7.63
CA GLY A 87 22.77 -8.85 -8.97
C GLY A 87 24.18 -8.24 -8.94
N LEU A 88 24.42 -7.25 -8.08
CA LEU A 88 25.76 -6.67 -7.90
C LEU A 88 26.75 -7.68 -7.31
N LYS A 89 26.30 -8.52 -6.38
CA LYS A 89 27.11 -9.64 -5.86
C LYS A 89 27.49 -10.62 -6.97
N PHE A 90 26.62 -10.85 -7.95
CA PHE A 90 26.93 -11.65 -9.13
C PHE A 90 28.05 -11.02 -9.97
N PHE A 91 28.02 -9.71 -10.21
CA PHE A 91 29.11 -9.02 -10.92
C PHE A 91 30.44 -9.14 -10.16
N ASN A 92 30.43 -8.93 -8.84
CA ASN A 92 31.64 -9.16 -8.02
C ASN A 92 32.17 -10.59 -8.15
N SER A 93 31.27 -11.57 -8.30
CA SER A 93 31.68 -12.97 -8.53
C SER A 93 32.30 -13.20 -9.90
N ARG A 94 32.18 -12.28 -10.85
CA ARG A 94 32.75 -12.43 -12.20
C ARG A 94 34.06 -11.68 -12.38
N ARG A 95 34.59 -11.02 -11.34
CA ARG A 95 35.91 -10.35 -11.38
C ARG A 95 37.04 -11.35 -11.64
N SER A 96 37.89 -11.02 -12.59
CA SER A 96 39.13 -11.72 -12.89
C SER A 96 40.34 -10.86 -12.48
N GLY A 97 41.53 -11.45 -12.45
CA GLY A 97 42.73 -10.76 -11.99
C GLY A 97 42.96 -10.97 -10.50
N ARG A 98 43.58 -9.98 -9.87
CA ARG A 98 43.79 -9.96 -8.42
C ARG A 98 42.55 -9.44 -7.73
N LEU A 99 41.99 -10.21 -6.80
CA LEU A 99 40.83 -9.80 -6.03
C LEU A 99 41.30 -9.06 -4.77
N PRO A 100 40.60 -8.00 -4.34
CA PRO A 100 40.89 -7.36 -3.07
C PRO A 100 40.57 -8.31 -1.91
N ASP A 101 41.36 -8.24 -0.84
CA ASP A 101 41.23 -9.12 0.34
C ASP A 101 39.86 -8.97 1.04
N GLU A 102 39.20 -7.82 0.87
CA GLU A 102 37.86 -7.52 1.39
C GLU A 102 36.70 -7.97 0.48
N ASN A 103 36.95 -8.90 -0.46
CA ASN A 103 35.90 -9.38 -1.35
C ASN A 103 34.90 -10.30 -0.61
N ASN A 104 33.62 -9.97 -0.67
CA ASN A 104 32.50 -10.70 -0.03
C ASN A 104 32.20 -12.11 -0.62
N ILE A 105 33.17 -12.73 -1.32
CA ILE A 105 33.00 -13.98 -2.07
C ILE A 105 34.17 -14.91 -1.75
N THR A 106 33.96 -15.76 -0.74
CA THR A 106 34.98 -16.63 -0.14
C THR A 106 35.47 -17.76 -1.03
N TRP A 107 34.66 -18.19 -2.01
CA TRP A 107 35.02 -19.28 -2.93
C TRP A 107 35.78 -18.78 -4.17
N ARG A 108 36.00 -17.47 -4.30
CA ARG A 108 36.78 -16.87 -5.37
C ARG A 108 38.17 -16.51 -4.87
N GLY A 109 39.16 -16.76 -5.72
CA GLY A 109 40.54 -16.34 -5.52
C GLY A 109 41.11 -15.72 -6.79
N ASP A 110 42.37 -15.30 -6.72
CA ASP A 110 43.06 -14.66 -7.82
C ASP A 110 43.11 -15.57 -9.06
N SER A 111 42.76 -15.01 -10.22
CA SER A 111 42.73 -15.72 -11.50
C SER A 111 43.35 -14.88 -12.59
N CYS A 112 43.74 -15.49 -13.71
CA CYS A 112 44.13 -14.75 -14.92
C CYS A 112 45.29 -13.74 -14.73
N ILE A 113 46.12 -13.91 -13.69
CA ILE A 113 47.27 -13.03 -13.38
C ILE A 113 48.30 -13.04 -14.53
N ARG A 114 48.31 -14.12 -15.32
CA ARG A 114 49.28 -14.38 -16.40
C ARG A 114 48.68 -14.25 -17.80
N ASP A 115 47.51 -13.65 -17.97
CA ASP A 115 46.81 -13.47 -19.27
C ASP A 115 47.61 -12.66 -20.31
N MET A 116 48.81 -12.22 -19.94
CA MET A 116 49.76 -11.39 -20.71
C MET A 116 51.04 -12.16 -21.12
N LYS A 117 51.26 -13.41 -20.68
CA LYS A 117 52.54 -14.13 -20.90
C LYS A 117 52.67 -14.82 -22.27
N TYR A 118 52.39 -14.09 -23.36
CA TYR A 118 52.81 -14.54 -24.69
C TYR A 118 54.12 -13.83 -25.08
N PRO A 119 55.17 -14.54 -25.52
CA PRO A 119 56.42 -13.90 -25.94
C PRO A 119 56.18 -13.01 -27.18
N GLY A 120 56.40 -11.70 -27.03
CA GLY A 120 56.27 -10.72 -28.12
C GLY A 120 55.12 -9.71 -28.00
N SER A 121 54.29 -9.77 -26.95
CA SER A 121 53.25 -8.75 -26.71
C SER A 121 53.80 -7.55 -25.92
N ASN A 122 53.72 -6.35 -26.51
CA ASN A 122 54.05 -5.07 -25.87
C ASN A 122 52.87 -4.42 -25.13
N HIS A 123 51.76 -5.14 -24.95
CA HIS A 123 50.55 -4.59 -24.34
C HIS A 123 50.67 -4.47 -22.82
N GLN A 124 49.92 -3.57 -22.20
CA GLN A 124 49.90 -3.48 -20.73
C GLN A 124 49.10 -4.65 -20.15
N ASN A 125 49.43 -5.05 -18.94
CA ASN A 125 48.85 -6.19 -18.22
C ASN A 125 47.32 -6.32 -18.40
N LEU A 126 46.85 -7.37 -19.09
CA LEU A 126 45.42 -7.70 -19.21
C LEU A 126 44.88 -8.48 -17.99
N PHE A 127 45.53 -8.39 -16.82
CA PHE A 127 44.96 -8.92 -15.60
C PHE A 127 43.81 -7.98 -15.17
N GLY A 128 42.69 -8.55 -14.74
CA GLY A 128 41.50 -7.75 -14.40
C GLY A 128 40.34 -7.92 -15.37
N GLY A 129 39.26 -7.23 -15.04
CA GLY A 129 37.99 -7.19 -15.76
C GLY A 129 37.03 -8.32 -15.41
N TYR A 130 35.92 -8.44 -16.14
CA TYR A 130 34.85 -9.41 -15.86
C TYR A 130 34.80 -10.56 -16.87
N TYR A 131 34.44 -11.76 -16.37
CA TYR A 131 34.08 -12.90 -17.23
C TYR A 131 32.71 -12.67 -17.87
N ASP A 132 32.59 -13.02 -19.14
CA ASP A 132 31.37 -12.83 -19.93
C ASP A 132 30.29 -13.86 -19.59
N GLY A 133 30.68 -15.10 -19.29
CA GLY A 133 29.74 -16.22 -19.11
C GLY A 133 30.20 -17.28 -18.12
N GLY A 134 29.79 -18.53 -18.38
CA GLY A 134 30.19 -19.71 -17.60
C GLY A 134 31.61 -20.21 -17.91
N ASP A 135 32.21 -19.68 -18.96
CA ASP A 135 33.59 -19.90 -19.37
C ASP A 135 34.54 -18.86 -18.76
N ALA A 136 35.83 -19.11 -18.93
CA ALA A 136 36.88 -18.17 -18.51
C ALA A 136 37.25 -17.18 -19.62
N ILE A 137 36.32 -16.87 -20.53
CA ILE A 137 36.54 -15.93 -21.65
C ILE A 137 36.12 -14.52 -21.22
N LYS A 138 36.98 -13.55 -21.54
CA LYS A 138 36.70 -12.13 -21.36
C LYS A 138 36.27 -11.56 -22.71
N SER A 139 34.99 -11.22 -22.83
CA SER A 139 34.47 -10.55 -24.03
C SER A 139 34.31 -9.06 -23.75
N SER A 140 35.27 -8.24 -24.22
CA SER A 140 35.25 -6.79 -23.99
C SER A 140 33.95 -6.16 -24.50
N PHE A 141 33.44 -6.59 -25.66
CA PHE A 141 32.21 -6.04 -26.23
C PHE A 141 30.99 -6.21 -25.32
N LYS A 142 30.78 -7.42 -24.78
CA LYS A 142 29.62 -7.70 -23.92
C LYS A 142 29.76 -7.04 -22.56
N ILE A 143 30.97 -7.03 -21.99
CA ILE A 143 31.24 -6.38 -20.70
C ILE A 143 31.14 -4.85 -20.80
N SER A 144 31.66 -4.22 -21.86
CA SER A 144 31.50 -2.77 -22.06
C SER A 144 30.03 -2.36 -22.20
N PHE A 145 29.22 -3.18 -22.89
CA PHE A 145 27.77 -2.96 -22.97
C PHE A 145 27.10 -3.09 -21.58
N ALA A 146 27.44 -4.13 -20.82
CA ALA A 146 26.91 -4.32 -19.47
C ALA A 146 27.28 -3.16 -18.52
N MET A 147 28.52 -2.69 -18.57
CA MET A 147 29.00 -1.55 -17.76
C MET A 147 28.32 -0.24 -18.15
N THR A 148 28.00 -0.04 -19.43
CA THR A 148 27.25 1.13 -19.88
C THR A 148 25.84 1.14 -19.30
N MET A 149 25.14 0.00 -19.38
CA MET A 149 23.81 -0.14 -18.76
C MET A 149 23.85 0.02 -17.25
N LEU A 150 24.89 -0.52 -16.59
CA LEU A 150 25.06 -0.39 -15.15
C LEU A 150 25.36 1.07 -14.76
N SER A 151 26.22 1.76 -15.51
CA SER A 151 26.48 3.19 -15.34
C SER A 151 25.23 4.04 -15.54
N TRP A 152 24.33 3.65 -16.45
CA TRP A 152 23.04 4.31 -16.58
C TRP A 152 22.11 4.02 -15.41
N SER A 153 22.26 2.91 -14.68
CA SER A 153 21.40 2.60 -13.53
C SER A 153 21.80 3.30 -12.22
N THR A 154 22.96 3.96 -12.16
CA THR A 154 23.48 4.60 -10.94
C THR A 154 22.64 5.78 -10.45
N PHE A 155 21.88 6.44 -11.35
CA PHE A 155 21.16 7.66 -10.99
C PHE A 155 19.95 7.42 -10.06
N ASP A 156 19.43 6.19 -10.01
CA ASP A 156 18.20 5.84 -9.28
C ASP A 156 18.44 4.85 -8.13
N SER A 157 19.64 4.27 -8.07
CA SER A 157 19.93 3.12 -7.22
C SER A 157 20.60 3.50 -5.91
N SER A 158 20.15 2.91 -4.80
CA SER A 158 20.81 3.01 -3.48
C SER A 158 22.20 2.36 -3.44
N ALA A 159 22.60 1.63 -4.49
CA ALA A 159 23.88 0.95 -4.61
C ALA A 159 24.85 1.66 -5.58
N ALA A 160 24.67 2.97 -5.79
CA ALA A 160 25.46 3.79 -6.70
C ALA A 160 26.98 3.69 -6.45
N ASP A 161 27.42 3.66 -5.18
CA ASP A 161 28.85 3.57 -4.83
C ASP A 161 29.47 2.25 -5.29
N THR A 162 28.75 1.14 -5.13
CA THR A 162 29.21 -0.19 -5.58
C THR A 162 29.32 -0.23 -7.10
N ILE A 163 28.34 0.34 -7.80
CA ILE A 163 28.36 0.40 -9.26
C ILE A 163 29.51 1.31 -9.73
N HIS A 164 29.71 2.46 -9.08
CA HIS A 164 30.77 3.39 -9.41
C HIS A 164 32.15 2.73 -9.27
N ASP A 165 32.37 1.93 -8.22
CA ASP A 165 33.60 1.15 -8.06
C ASP A 165 33.80 0.13 -9.20
N MET A 166 32.74 -0.61 -9.58
CA MET A 166 32.79 -1.56 -10.70
C MET A 166 33.13 -0.89 -12.03
N VAL A 167 32.46 0.22 -12.34
CA VAL A 167 32.68 0.99 -13.58
C VAL A 167 34.07 1.61 -13.59
N SER A 168 34.51 2.15 -12.46
CA SER A 168 35.86 2.74 -12.31
C SER A 168 36.95 1.69 -12.54
N GLN A 169 36.72 0.45 -12.10
CA GLN A 169 37.68 -0.63 -12.31
C GLN A 169 37.85 -0.98 -13.80
N GLU A 170 36.75 -1.05 -14.56
CA GLU A 170 36.79 -1.30 -16.01
C GLU A 170 37.38 -0.14 -16.80
N LEU A 171 37.06 1.10 -16.39
CA LEU A 171 37.69 2.29 -16.96
C LEU A 171 39.20 2.30 -16.73
N ASN A 172 39.68 1.86 -15.57
CA ASN A 172 41.12 1.80 -15.30
C ASN A 172 41.83 0.73 -16.16
N VAL A 173 41.18 -0.42 -16.38
CA VAL A 173 41.67 -1.46 -17.32
C VAL A 173 41.70 -0.93 -18.76
N THR A 174 40.66 -0.20 -19.18
CA THR A 174 40.55 0.35 -20.54
C THR A 174 41.47 1.55 -20.76
N ALA A 175 41.61 2.44 -19.78
CA ALA A 175 42.48 3.61 -19.83
C ALA A 175 43.96 3.22 -19.85
N GLY A 176 44.34 2.15 -19.14
CA GLY A 176 45.68 1.55 -19.27
C GLY A 176 45.99 1.10 -20.70
N CYS A 177 44.99 0.60 -21.42
CA CYS A 177 45.12 0.28 -22.84
C CYS A 177 45.15 1.51 -23.77
N ALA A 178 44.45 2.60 -23.44
CA ALA A 178 44.29 3.77 -24.33
C ALA A 178 45.40 4.85 -24.18
N LEU A 179 45.98 5.03 -22.99
CA LEU A 179 46.95 6.12 -22.72
C LEU A 179 48.37 5.88 -23.26
N ARG A 180 48.62 4.80 -24.01
CA ARG A 180 49.96 4.48 -24.54
C ARG A 180 49.96 3.78 -25.92
N ALA A 181 48.85 3.92 -26.66
CA ALA A 181 48.78 3.59 -28.08
C ALA A 181 49.38 4.72 -28.95
#